data_AF-A0A167Q9R6-F1
#
_entry.id   AF-A0A167Q9R6-F1
#
_cell.length_a   1.000
_cell.length_b   1.000
_cell.length_c   1.000
_cell.angle_alpha   90.00
_cell.angle_beta   90.00
_cell.angle_gamma   90.00
#
_symmetry.space_group_name_H-M   'P 1'
#
loop_
_entity.id
_entity.type
_entity.pdbx_description
1 polymer ?
#
loop_
_entity_poly.entity_id
_entity_poly.type
_entity_poly.pdbx_seq_one_letter_code
_entity_poly.pdbx_strand_id
1 'polypeptide(L)' 'TQRVRYLFRYIYDRQETDYFDSDLGKFVAVTPL' A
#
# COMPACT_ATOMS: atom_id res chain seq x y z
N THR A 1 -21.52 7.86 -8.87
CA THR A 1 -20.35 7.13 -9.41
C THR A 1 -19.76 6.28 -8.30
N GLN A 2 -19.13 5.15 -8.59
CA GLN A 2 -18.48 4.30 -7.57
C GLN A 2 -17.06 4.79 -7.32
N ARG A 3 -16.59 4.80 -6.07
CA ARG A 3 -15.18 5.12 -5.75
C ARG A 3 -14.36 3.83 -5.85
N VAL A 4 -13.36 3.84 -6.74
CA VAL A 4 -12.40 2.74 -6.89
C VAL A 4 -11.11 3.13 -6.16
N ARG A 5 -10.57 2.22 -5.35
CA ARG A 5 -9.29 2.39 -4.66
C ARG A 5 -8.27 1.41 -5.23
N TYR A 6 -7.14 1.92 -5.69
CA TYR A 6 -6.02 1.12 -6.18
C TYR A 6 -4.97 0.96 -5.07
N LEU A 7 -4.54 -0.28 -4.86
CA LEU A 7 -3.49 -0.65 -3.90
C LEU A 7 -2.42 -1.48 -4.60
N PHE A 8 -1.17 -1.07 -4.47
CA PHE A 8 0.00 -1.85 -4.90
C PHE A 8 0.83 -2.22 -3.67
N ARG A 9 0.97 -3.51 -3.38
CA ARG A 9 1.61 -4.00 -2.13
C ARG A 9 2.97 -4.61 -2.42
N TYR A 10 3.95 -4.25 -1.62
CA TYR A 10 5.25 -4.92 -1.60
C TYR A 10 5.28 -5.95 -0.48
N ILE A 11 5.67 -7.17 -0.84
CA ILE A 11 5.73 -8.30 0.07
C ILE A 11 7.14 -8.90 0.03
N TYR A 12 7.77 -8.99 1.19
CA TYR A 12 9.06 -9.64 1.40
C TYR A 12 8.93 -10.66 2.52
N ASP A 13 9.41 -11.88 2.30
CA ASP A 13 9.32 -12.99 3.27
C ASP A 13 7.92 -13.18 3.86
N ARG A 14 6.90 -13.14 2.99
CA ARG A 14 5.47 -13.23 3.34
C ARG A 14 4.94 -12.11 4.25
N GLN A 15 5.72 -11.04 4.45
CA GLN A 15 5.32 -9.85 5.18
C GLN A 15 5.17 -8.66 4.24
N GLU A 16 4.11 -7.87 4.42
CA GLU A 16 3.92 -6.63 3.67
C GLU A 16 4.79 -5.53 4.29
N THR A 17 5.66 -4.94 3.49
CA THR A 17 6.58 -3.88 3.95
C THR A 17 5.94 -2.50 3.80
N ASP A 18 5.31 -2.27 2.66
CA ASP A 18 4.69 -1.01 2.28
C ASP A 18 3.68 -1.20 1.14
N TYR A 19 2.85 -0.18 0.92
CA TYR A 19 1.92 -0.14 -0.21
C TYR A 19 1.72 1.27 -0.75
N PHE A 20 1.42 1.38 -2.04
CA PHE A 20 0.90 2.61 -2.64
C PHE A 20 -0.62 2.71 -2.43
N ASP A 21 -1.10 3.85 -1.95
CA ASP A 21 -2.52 4.16 -1.83
C ASP A 21 -2.93 5.28 -2.79
N SER A 22 -3.83 4.99 -3.73
CA SER A 22 -4.33 6.00 -4.67
C SER A 22 -5.13 7.12 -3.99
N ASP A 23 -5.73 6.84 -2.83
CA ASP A 23 -6.47 7.86 -2.08
C ASP A 23 -5.53 8.83 -1.34
N LEU A 24 -4.29 8.42 -1.04
CA LEU A 24 -3.29 9.26 -0.37
C LEU A 24 -2.22 9.82 -1.34
N GLY A 25 -2.06 9.21 -2.51
CA GLY A 25 -1.07 9.57 -3.51
C GLY A 25 0.38 9.30 -3.07
N LYS A 26 0.60 8.34 -2.17
CA LYS A 26 1.93 8.04 -1.61
C LYS A 26 2.08 6.58 -1.21
N PHE A 27 3.34 6.18 -1.00
CA PHE A 27 3.69 4.93 -0.32
C PHE A 27 3.52 5.09 1.19
N VAL A 28 2.95 4.07 1.82
CA VAL A 28 2.71 3.98 3.26
C VAL A 28 3.45 2.76 3.78
N ALA A 29 4.36 2.96 4.73
CA ALA A 29 5.03 1.86 5.43
C ALA A 29 4.04 1.15 6.36
N VAL A 30 4.02 -0.19 6.32
CA VAL A 30 3.18 -1.03 7.19
C VAL A 30 3.85 -1.27 8.54
N THR A 31 5.17 -1.48 8.54
CA THR A 31 5.98 -1.65 9.74
C THR A 31 7.18 -0.70 9.71
N PRO A 32 7.49 0.04 10.79
CA PRO A 32 8.84 0.55 10.96
C PRO A 32 9.75 -0.67 11.19
N LEU A 33 10.69 -0.89 10.27
CA LEU A 33 11.77 -1.87 10.47
C LEU A 33 12.65 -1.48 11.66
#